data_AF-A0A1U7M9F1-F1
#
_entry.id   AF-A0A1U7M9F1-F1
#
_cell.length_a   1.000
_cell.length_b   1.000
_cell.length_c   1.000
_cell.angle_alpha   90.00
_cell.angle_beta   90.00
_cell.angle_gamma   90.00
#
_symmetry.space_group_name_H-M   'P 1'
#
loop_
_entity.id
_entity.type
_entity.pdbx_description
1 polymer ?
#
loop_
_entity_poly.entity_id
_entity_poly.type
_entity_poly.pdbx_seq_one_letter_code
_entity_poly.pdbx_strand_id
1 'polypeptide(L)'
;MKRNGLIFFDIIMGLFVISLVVVVLFPILSLTQKSFIHHKKLAQMSYISESTIERLTLKDKKSLEFLEELETYGELEYPYLNDIDYKSIVKLASDNPYLWEISVTVKEAKGGEDNVQLNATIRR
;
A
#
# COMPACT_ATOMS: atom_id res chain seq x y z
N MET A 1 -2.67 -50.88 -42.36
CA MET A 1 -2.75 -50.56 -40.91
C MET A 1 -3.05 -49.07 -40.81
N LYS A 2 -4.31 -48.73 -40.54
CA LYS A 2 -4.96 -47.54 -41.12
C LYS A 2 -5.18 -46.44 -40.07
N ARG A 3 -4.55 -45.27 -40.30
CA ARG A 3 -4.83 -43.88 -39.84
C ARG A 3 -5.14 -43.56 -38.37
N ASN A 4 -5.76 -44.44 -37.60
CA ASN A 4 -6.29 -44.12 -36.27
C ASN A 4 -5.20 -44.01 -35.19
N GLY A 5 -4.08 -44.72 -35.33
CA GLY A 5 -2.96 -44.64 -34.39
C GLY A 5 -2.18 -43.32 -34.47
N LEU A 6 -2.17 -42.68 -35.64
CA LEU A 6 -1.49 -41.40 -35.87
C LEU A 6 -2.27 -40.25 -35.20
N ILE A 7 -3.60 -40.27 -35.30
CA ILE A 7 -4.50 -39.32 -34.63
C ILE A 7 -4.36 -39.42 -33.10
N PHE A 8 -4.24 -40.63 -32.56
CA PHE A 8 -4.08 -40.82 -31.12
C PHE A 8 -2.75 -40.22 -30.61
N PHE A 9 -1.68 -40.39 -31.37
CA PHE A 9 -0.38 -39.80 -31.04
C PHE A 9 -0.43 -38.27 -31.10
N ASP A 10 -1.09 -37.69 -32.11
CA ASP A 10 -1.25 -36.24 -32.23
C ASP A 10 -2.04 -35.65 -31.05
N ILE A 11 -3.06 -36.36 -30.56
CA ILE A 11 -3.84 -35.94 -29.37
C ILE A 11 -2.95 -35.94 -28.12
N ILE A 12 -2.14 -36.99 -27.91
CA ILE A 12 -1.22 -37.06 -26.77
C ILE A 12 -0.19 -35.93 -26.83
N MET A 13 0.38 -35.70 -28.01
CA MET A 13 1.39 -34.65 -28.22
C MET A 13 0.78 -33.25 -27.99
N GLY A 14 -0.45 -33.02 -28.45
CA GLY A 14 -1.20 -31.79 -28.18
C GLY A 14 -1.48 -31.58 -26.69
N LEU A 15 -1.93 -32.62 -25.98
CA LEU A 15 -2.15 -32.55 -24.53
C LEU A 15 -0.85 -32.26 -23.77
N PHE A 16 0.26 -32.90 -24.17
CA PHE A 16 1.57 -32.65 -23.58
C PHE A 16 2.01 -31.20 -23.72
N VAL A 17 1.86 -30.62 -24.91
CA VAL A 17 2.20 -29.21 -25.15
C VAL A 17 1.31 -28.28 -24.32
N ILE A 18 0.00 -28.54 -24.26
CA ILE A 18 -0.93 -27.75 -23.43
C ILE A 18 -0.54 -27.83 -21.95
N SER A 19 -0.21 -29.02 -21.44
CA SER A 19 0.25 -29.20 -20.06
C SER A 19 1.53 -28.41 -19.79
N LEU A 20 2.48 -28.41 -20.73
CA LEU A 20 3.72 -27.65 -20.58
C LEU A 20 3.46 -26.14 -20.51
N VAL A 21 2.57 -25.64 -21.36
CA VAL A 21 2.14 -24.22 -21.34
C VAL A 21 1.50 -23.87 -20.00
N VAL A 22 0.59 -24.71 -19.49
CA VAL A 22 -0.09 -24.46 -18.20
C VAL A 22 0.90 -24.46 -17.03
N VAL A 23 1.84 -25.41 -17.01
CA VAL A 23 2.88 -25.51 -15.96
C VAL A 23 3.76 -24.26 -15.92
N VAL A 24 4.04 -23.65 -17.08
CA VAL A 24 4.84 -22.41 -17.14
C VAL A 24 4.01 -21.18 -16.79
N LEU A 25 2.76 -21.07 -17.27
CA LEU A 25 1.94 -19.88 -17.07
C LEU A 25 1.39 -19.76 -15.65
N PHE A 26 1.06 -20.87 -14.99
CA PHE A 26 0.43 -20.84 -13.67
C PHE A 26 1.30 -20.16 -12.60
N PRO A 27 2.61 -20.46 -12.46
CA PRO A 27 3.49 -19.74 -11.54
C PRO A 27 3.61 -18.25 -11.84
N ILE A 28 3.65 -17.87 -13.13
CA ILE A 28 3.77 -16.46 -13.55
C ILE A 28 2.53 -15.67 -13.11
N LEU A 29 1.34 -16.22 -13.35
CA LEU A 29 0.08 -15.62 -12.92
C LEU A 29 0.00 -15.51 -11.39
N SER A 30 0.40 -16.56 -10.66
CA SER A 30 0.42 -16.55 -9.20
C SER A 30 1.36 -15.48 -8.64
N LEU A 31 2.56 -15.34 -9.21
CA LEU A 31 3.52 -14.31 -8.79
C LEU A 31 2.98 -12.90 -9.07
N THR A 32 2.35 -12.73 -10.23
CA THR A 32 1.77 -11.44 -10.65
C THR A 32 0.64 -11.02 -9.71
N GLN A 33 -0.23 -11.95 -9.32
CA GLN A 33 -1.30 -11.67 -8.36
C GLN A 33 -0.77 -11.21 -7.00
N LYS A 34 0.25 -11.89 -6.46
CA LYS A 34 0.88 -11.50 -5.20
C LYS A 34 1.48 -10.09 -5.28
N SER A 35 2.20 -9.80 -6.36
CA SER A 35 2.77 -8.48 -6.61
C SER A 35 1.69 -7.39 -6.72
N PHE A 36 0.60 -7.68 -7.43
CA PHE A 36 -0.51 -6.74 -7.57
C PHE A 36 -1.19 -6.41 -6.23
N ILE A 37 -1.40 -7.42 -5.37
CA ILE A 37 -1.97 -7.22 -4.04
C ILE A 37 -1.04 -6.34 -3.19
N HIS A 38 0.26 -6.62 -3.20
CA HIS A 38 1.23 -5.83 -2.47
C HIS A 38 1.31 -4.38 -2.98
N HIS A 39 1.34 -4.16 -4.29
CA HIS A 39 1.31 -2.81 -4.87
C HIS A 39 0.02 -2.06 -4.55
N LYS A 40 -1.13 -2.74 -4.60
CA LYS A 40 -2.42 -2.13 -4.22
C LYS A 40 -2.40 -1.67 -2.76
N LYS A 41 -1.85 -2.47 -1.86
CA LYS A 41 -1.70 -2.13 -0.44
C LYS A 41 -0.79 -0.90 -0.26
N LEU A 42 0.39 -0.88 -0.88
CA LEU A 42 1.29 0.28 -0.81
C LEU A 42 0.65 1.55 -1.38
N ALA A 43 -0.08 1.44 -2.49
CA ALA A 43 -0.80 2.57 -3.07
C ALA A 43 -1.89 3.11 -2.14
N GLN A 44 -2.63 2.23 -1.46
CA GLN A 44 -3.60 2.63 -0.43
C GLN A 44 -2.93 3.35 0.74
N MET A 45 -1.82 2.81 1.25
CA MET A 45 -1.06 3.46 2.33
C MET A 45 -0.54 4.83 1.91
N SER A 46 -0.01 4.97 0.68
CA SER A 46 0.43 6.26 0.12
C SER A 46 -0.71 7.26 0.06
N TYR A 47 -1.87 6.84 -0.46
CA TYR A 47 -3.06 7.67 -0.53
C TYR A 47 -3.52 8.15 0.86
N ILE A 48 -3.50 7.28 1.86
CA ILE A 48 -3.83 7.63 3.26
C ILE A 48 -2.84 8.67 3.79
N SER A 49 -1.53 8.49 3.55
CA SER A 49 -0.52 9.44 3.99
C SER A 49 -0.65 10.81 3.30
N GLU A 50 -0.87 10.82 1.99
CA GLU A 50 -1.09 12.05 1.21
C GLU A 50 -2.35 12.78 1.66
N SER A 51 -3.46 12.05 1.85
CA SER A 51 -4.72 12.63 2.33
C SER A 51 -4.59 13.18 3.75
N THR A 52 -3.80 12.54 4.62
CA THR A 52 -3.50 13.05 5.96
C THR A 52 -2.76 14.38 5.86
N ILE A 53 -1.72 14.47 5.04
CA ILE A 53 -0.94 15.69 4.82
C ILE A 53 -1.82 16.80 4.23
N GLU A 54 -2.63 16.48 3.22
CA GLU A 54 -3.54 17.44 2.58
C GLU A 54 -4.52 18.02 3.59
N ARG A 55 -5.15 17.17 4.43
CA ARG A 55 -6.05 17.64 5.49
C ARG A 55 -5.36 18.53 6.50
N LEU A 56 -4.18 18.14 6.98
CA LEU A 56 -3.40 18.99 7.90
C LEU A 56 -3.03 20.33 7.25
N THR A 57 -2.79 20.35 5.94
CA THR A 57 -2.48 21.57 5.18
C THR A 57 -3.70 22.49 5.01
N LEU A 58 -4.92 21.95 4.99
CA LEU A 58 -6.15 22.75 4.91
C LEU A 58 -6.41 23.60 6.16
N LYS A 59 -5.74 23.31 7.28
CA LYS A 59 -5.87 24.04 8.56
C LYS A 59 -7.32 24.25 8.99
N ASP A 60 -8.17 23.24 8.80
CA ASP A 60 -9.48 23.24 9.42
C ASP A 60 -9.34 23.19 10.95
N LYS A 61 -10.39 23.59 11.67
CA LYS A 61 -10.34 23.71 13.14
C LYS A 61 -9.79 22.45 13.82
N LYS A 62 -10.16 21.27 13.34
CA LYS A 62 -9.70 19.98 13.88
C LYS A 62 -8.23 19.70 13.57
N SER A 63 -7.76 20.05 12.38
CA SER A 63 -6.34 19.88 12.05
C SER A 63 -5.45 20.84 12.82
N LEU A 64 -5.92 22.06 13.10
CA LEU A 64 -5.21 22.99 13.98
C LEU A 64 -5.12 22.47 15.42
N GLU A 65 -6.25 22.03 15.99
CA GLU A 65 -6.27 21.38 17.32
C GLU A 65 -5.29 20.19 17.37
N PHE A 66 -5.28 19.35 16.32
CA PHE A 66 -4.35 18.23 16.23
C PHE A 66 -2.88 18.66 16.11
N LEU A 67 -2.58 19.71 15.35
CA LEU A 67 -1.21 20.23 15.20
C LEU A 67 -0.70 20.84 16.51
N GLU A 68 -1.55 21.52 17.27
CA GLU A 68 -1.22 22.03 18.61
C GLU A 68 -0.97 20.89 19.62
N GLU A 69 -1.80 19.85 19.59
CA GLU A 69 -1.55 18.64 20.39
C GLU A 69 -0.25 17.96 19.95
N LEU A 70 0.02 17.89 18.64
CA LEU A 70 1.23 17.27 18.10
C LEU A 70 2.50 18.00 18.54
N GLU A 71 2.48 19.32 18.66
CA GLU A 71 3.59 20.08 19.23
C GLU A 71 3.85 19.71 20.69
N THR A 72 2.79 19.41 21.44
CA THR A 72 2.89 19.10 22.87
C THR A 72 3.40 17.67 23.10
N TYR A 73 2.92 16.70 22.32
CA TYR A 73 3.22 15.28 22.50
C TYR A 73 4.33 14.76 21.57
N GLY A 74 4.67 15.48 20.51
CA GLY A 74 5.69 15.13 19.51
C GLY A 74 5.28 14.04 18.51
N GLU A 75 4.42 13.10 18.90
CA GLU A 75 3.93 12.01 18.06
C GLU A 75 2.50 11.63 18.45
N LEU A 76 1.59 11.60 17.47
CA LEU A 76 0.16 11.30 17.68
C LEU A 76 -0.41 10.45 16.54
N GLU A 77 -1.36 9.58 16.88
CA GLU A 77 -2.17 8.86 15.89
C GLU A 77 -3.25 9.81 15.34
N TYR A 78 -3.32 9.94 14.01
CA TYR A 78 -4.30 10.81 13.34
C TYR A 78 -5.68 10.14 13.33
N PRO A 79 -6.68 10.69 14.06
CA PRO A 79 -7.93 9.98 14.30
C PRO A 79 -8.98 10.17 13.19
N TYR A 80 -8.68 10.99 12.17
CA TYR A 80 -9.69 11.43 11.20
C TYR A 80 -9.64 10.70 9.85
N LEU A 81 -8.68 9.80 9.64
CA LEU A 81 -8.74 8.82 8.55
C LEU A 81 -9.17 7.46 9.14
N ASN A 82 -10.47 7.20 9.08
CA ASN A 82 -11.06 5.92 9.44
C ASN A 82 -10.86 4.90 8.31
N ASP A 83 -9.66 4.32 8.23
CA ASP A 83 -9.51 3.02 7.59
C ASP A 83 -9.24 1.99 8.69
N ILE A 84 -10.16 1.04 8.88
CA ILE A 84 -10.10 0.06 9.98
C ILE A 84 -8.84 -0.81 9.87
N ASP A 85 -8.31 -0.95 8.66
CA ASP A 85 -7.15 -1.78 8.38
C ASP A 85 -5.81 -1.03 8.52
N TYR A 86 -5.81 0.30 8.63
CA TYR A 86 -4.58 1.11 8.67
C TYR A 86 -4.58 2.15 9.79
N LYS A 87 -3.40 2.45 10.32
CA LYS A 87 -3.16 3.51 11.31
C LYS A 87 -2.22 4.53 10.74
N SER A 88 -2.55 5.81 10.89
CA SER A 88 -1.72 6.94 10.47
C SER A 88 -1.10 7.59 11.71
N ILE A 89 0.21 7.56 11.83
CA ILE A 89 0.97 8.15 12.93
C ILE A 89 1.65 9.40 12.38
N VAL A 90 1.41 10.54 12.99
CA VAL A 90 2.03 11.81 12.64
C VAL A 90 3.05 12.17 13.71
N LYS A 91 4.26 12.52 13.28
CA LYS A 91 5.37 12.87 14.15
C LYS A 91 5.95 14.21 13.77
N LEU A 92 6.26 15.05 14.75
CA LEU A 92 7.04 16.27 14.55
C LEU A 92 8.50 15.89 14.26
N ALA A 93 9.01 16.29 13.10
CA ALA A 93 10.37 16.01 12.65
C ALA A 93 11.36 17.11 13.04
N SER A 94 10.89 18.34 13.22
CA SER A 94 11.74 19.49 13.56
C SER A 94 10.98 20.53 14.37
N ASP A 95 11.71 21.19 15.26
CA ASP A 95 11.22 22.30 16.08
C ASP A 95 11.58 23.62 15.39
N ASN A 96 10.81 23.98 14.36
CA ASN A 96 10.96 25.25 13.65
C ASN A 96 9.81 26.18 14.03
N PRO A 97 10.08 27.42 14.48
CA PRO A 97 9.04 28.34 14.94
C PRO A 97 8.06 28.77 13.84
N TYR A 98 8.43 28.65 12.56
CA TYR A 98 7.63 29.11 11.42
C TYR A 98 6.99 27.99 10.59
N LEU A 99 7.47 26.75 10.76
CA LEU A 99 7.10 25.62 9.92
C LEU A 99 6.96 24.36 10.78
N TRP A 100 5.86 23.64 10.61
CA TRP A 100 5.74 22.27 11.06
C TRP A 100 6.39 21.34 10.05
N GLU A 101 7.52 20.74 10.38
CA GLU A 101 8.01 19.58 9.66
C GLU A 101 7.39 18.34 10.30
N ILE A 102 6.53 17.65 9.55
CA ILE A 102 5.82 16.47 10.02
C ILE A 102 6.21 15.25 9.20
N SER A 103 6.22 14.09 9.85
CA SER A 103 6.37 12.79 9.23
C SER A 103 5.12 11.98 9.47
N VAL A 104 4.44 11.57 8.40
CA VAL A 104 3.25 10.72 8.45
C VAL A 104 3.67 9.30 8.10
N THR A 105 3.48 8.38 9.04
CA THR A 105 3.75 6.96 8.86
C THR A 105 2.43 6.18 8.90
N VAL A 106 2.10 5.51 7.81
CA VAL A 106 0.94 4.62 7.72
C VAL A 106 1.39 3.18 7.89
N LYS A 107 0.74 2.45 8.80
CA LYS A 107 1.01 1.05 9.12
C LYS A 107 -0.29 0.23 9.12
N GLU A 108 -0.21 -1.06 8.88
CA GLU A 108 -1.37 -1.94 9.09
C GLU A 108 -1.74 -2.04 10.57
N ALA A 109 -3.03 -1.89 10.89
CA ALA A 109 -3.53 -1.96 12.25
C ALA A 109 -3.32 -3.34 12.92
N LYS A 110 -3.23 -4.41 12.10
CA LYS A 110 -3.07 -5.81 12.54
C LYS A 110 -1.62 -6.29 12.59
N GLY A 111 -0.64 -5.39 12.49
CA GLY A 111 0.78 -5.73 12.69
C GLY A 111 1.51 -6.23 11.44
N GLY A 112 1.25 -5.62 10.28
CA GLY A 112 2.02 -5.86 9.07
C GLY A 112 3.42 -5.23 9.09
N GLU A 113 4.35 -5.80 8.31
CA GLU A 113 5.72 -5.26 8.16
C GLU A 113 5.77 -4.04 7.25
N ASP A 114 4.86 -3.95 6.28
CA ASP A 114 4.84 -2.85 5.32
C ASP A 114 4.41 -1.54 6.01
N ASN A 115 5.19 -0.50 5.80
CA ASN A 115 4.89 0.86 6.21
C ASN A 115 5.20 1.85 5.08
N VAL A 116 4.40 2.90 4.97
CA VAL A 116 4.68 4.04 4.10
C VAL A 116 4.92 5.24 4.98
N GLN A 117 6.05 5.92 4.76
CA GLN A 117 6.40 7.15 5.47
C GLN A 117 6.54 8.28 4.45
N LEU A 118 5.80 9.37 4.67
CA LEU A 118 5.91 10.60 3.91
C LEU A 118 6.24 11.75 4.85
N ASN A 119 7.17 12.60 4.42
CA ASN A 119 7.53 13.82 5.15
C ASN A 119 6.93 15.02 4.43
N ALA A 120 6.38 15.95 5.20
CA ALA A 120 5.79 17.17 4.68
C ALA A 120 6.13 18.37 5.57
N THR A 121 6.09 19.55 4.97
CA THR A 121 6.27 20.82 5.67
C THR A 121 5.00 21.64 5.56
N ILE A 122 4.41 22.00 6.69
CA ILE A 122 3.21 22.81 6.79
C ILE A 122 3.60 24.16 7.40
N ARG A 123 3.15 25.27 6.80
CA ARG A 123 3.38 26.60 7.39
C ARG A 123 2.57 26.73 8.67
N ARG A 124 3.15 27.28 9.74
CA ARG A 124 2.39 27.67 10.94
C ARG A 124 1.33 28.71 10.61
#